data_AF-A0A9P9Y7F6-F1
#
_entry.id   AF-A0A9P9Y7F6-F1
#
_cell.length_a   1.000
_cell.length_b   1.000
_cell.length_c   1.000
_cell.angle_alpha   90.00
_cell.angle_beta   90.00
_cell.angle_gamma   90.00
#
_symmetry.space_group_name_H-M   'P 1'
#
loop_
_entity.id
_entity.type
_entity.pdbx_description
1 polymer ?
#
loop_
_entity_poly.entity_id
_entity_poly.type
_entity_poly.pdbx_seq_one_letter_code
_entity_poly.pdbx_strand_id
1 'polypeptide(L)'
;MASDTTAREQAHLHTLTFSSVVKGEAAALATLVDACEKDGFFYLDLRDWDSGDMLASLQAAGDLMKEWFKQPLDKKLATETLSDAHGYKPPGVQSGVTENARDGFEALRISRTGMLSRQHLPDIVQANLDVFEKYQLSAHYVLRTLLARLSDATGLQGHERYEAYHPDHLPSKSTLFFLHHPRTEALPDQTGRGHNAHTDVGSFTLLVTEQPGLQVLSPVTGQWEYVDAKPGCAIVNVADTLRFISQRRFRSAMHRVLPPGGKMAQDRYSTAYFLRAGDDVVLQGMDGRQVTAGEWFLSKYASFNQTIEEQRTNSIATGGMERDLGVAI
;
A
#
# COMPACT_ATOMS: atom_id res chain seq x y z
N MET A 1 -20.88 24.00 -15.58
CA MET A 1 -20.13 24.36 -14.36
C MET A 1 -21.11 24.41 -13.21
N ALA A 2 -21.20 23.32 -12.45
CA ALA A 2 -21.78 23.32 -11.12
C ALA A 2 -20.65 22.85 -10.21
N SER A 3 -20.11 23.78 -9.43
CA SER A 3 -19.12 23.52 -8.39
C SER A 3 -19.83 22.78 -7.27
N ASP A 4 -19.75 21.45 -7.26
CA ASP A 4 -20.11 20.65 -6.09
C ASP A 4 -18.98 20.80 -5.07
N THR A 5 -19.02 21.92 -4.35
CA THR A 5 -18.18 22.22 -3.19
C THR A 5 -18.95 21.88 -1.93
N THR A 6 -19.37 20.63 -1.78
CA THR A 6 -19.36 20.04 -0.43
C THR A 6 -17.88 19.97 -0.04
N ALA A 7 -17.48 20.73 0.99
CA ALA A 7 -16.12 20.68 1.50
C ALA A 7 -15.84 19.22 1.89
N ARG A 8 -15.02 18.54 1.09
CA ARG A 8 -14.62 17.16 1.36
C ARG A 8 -13.85 17.18 2.67
N GLU A 9 -14.17 16.29 3.59
CA GLU A 9 -13.35 16.11 4.78
C GLU A 9 -11.96 15.64 4.32
N GLN A 10 -10.94 16.41 4.65
CA GLN A 10 -9.56 16.20 4.22
C GLN A 10 -8.74 15.70 5.42
N ALA A 11 -7.92 14.70 5.19
CA ALA A 11 -7.13 14.10 6.26
C ALA A 11 -5.95 15.00 6.63
N HIS A 12 -5.85 15.35 7.91
CA HIS A 12 -4.79 16.22 8.43
C HIS A 12 -3.58 15.40 8.91
N LEU A 13 -2.88 14.77 7.97
CA LEU A 13 -1.76 13.87 8.27
C LEU A 13 -0.43 14.62 8.48
N HIS A 14 0.39 14.09 9.39
CA HIS A 14 1.77 14.51 9.58
C HIS A 14 2.59 14.43 8.29
N THR A 15 3.56 15.33 8.13
CA THR A 15 4.54 15.29 7.03
C THR A 15 5.93 15.21 7.64
N LEU A 16 6.67 14.15 7.31
CA LEU A 16 8.04 13.93 7.75
C LEU A 16 9.00 14.13 6.58
N THR A 17 10.14 14.78 6.81
CA THR A 17 11.23 14.80 5.83
C THR A 17 12.09 13.55 6.00
N PHE A 18 12.29 12.78 4.92
CA PHE A 18 13.02 11.52 5.03
C PHE A 18 14.48 11.70 5.46
N SER A 19 15.15 12.78 5.02
CA SER A 19 16.53 13.07 5.42
C SER A 19 16.67 13.30 6.94
N SER A 20 15.71 13.96 7.59
CA SER A 20 15.65 14.11 9.05
C SER A 20 15.44 12.78 9.78
N VAL A 21 14.61 11.88 9.21
CA VAL A 21 14.41 10.53 9.76
C VAL A 21 15.70 9.70 9.65
N VAL A 22 16.38 9.74 8.50
CA VAL A 22 17.67 9.05 8.29
C VAL A 22 18.73 9.51 9.30
N LYS A 23 18.80 10.82 9.56
CA LYS A 23 19.72 11.41 10.55
C LYS A 23 19.35 11.09 12.00
N GLY A 24 18.18 10.51 12.25
CA GLY A 24 17.71 10.20 13.61
C GLY A 24 17.40 11.45 14.42
N GLU A 25 16.97 12.54 13.78
CA GLU A 25 16.61 13.77 14.48
C GLU A 25 15.46 13.52 15.46
N ALA A 26 15.65 13.87 16.74
CA ALA A 26 14.73 13.50 17.81
C ALA A 26 13.27 13.96 17.56
N ALA A 27 13.09 15.16 17.01
CA ALA A 27 11.76 15.66 16.66
C ALA A 27 11.10 14.84 15.54
N ALA A 28 11.86 14.46 14.49
CA ALA A 28 11.35 13.64 13.41
C ALA A 28 10.99 12.23 13.89
N LEU A 29 11.80 11.64 14.77
CA LEU A 29 11.52 10.33 15.37
C LEU A 29 10.27 10.36 16.27
N ALA A 30 10.11 11.42 17.06
CA ALA A 30 8.91 11.61 17.86
C ALA A 30 7.65 11.71 16.98
N THR A 31 7.71 12.50 15.89
CA THR A 31 6.61 12.58 14.92
C THR A 31 6.35 11.24 14.21
N LEU A 32 7.39 10.47 13.89
CA LEU A 32 7.23 9.16 13.24
C LEU A 32 6.48 8.17 14.14
N VAL A 33 6.87 8.11 15.42
CA VAL A 33 6.20 7.28 16.43
C VAL A 33 4.75 7.75 16.60
N ASP A 34 4.52 9.05 16.78
CA ASP A 34 3.18 9.61 17.00
C ASP A 34 2.25 9.31 15.81
N ALA A 35 2.71 9.51 14.58
CA ALA A 35 1.96 9.21 13.37
C ALA A 35 1.64 7.71 13.24
N CYS A 36 2.57 6.82 13.61
CA CYS A 36 2.33 5.38 13.58
C CYS A 36 1.36 4.91 14.68
N GLU A 37 1.37 5.54 15.85
CA GLU A 37 0.50 5.21 17.00
C GLU A 37 -0.92 5.77 16.85
N LYS A 38 -1.05 7.00 16.32
CA LYS A 38 -2.33 7.70 16.25
C LYS A 38 -3.05 7.47 14.94
N ASP A 39 -2.40 7.74 13.81
CA ASP A 39 -3.06 7.77 12.50
C ASP A 39 -2.83 6.48 11.70
N GLY A 40 -1.64 5.89 11.84
CA GLY A 40 -1.16 4.81 10.96
C GLY A 40 -0.84 5.28 9.53
N PHE A 41 -0.93 6.59 9.25
CA PHE A 41 -0.72 7.23 7.95
C PHE A 41 0.09 8.51 8.11
N PHE A 42 0.99 8.81 7.17
CA PHE A 42 1.71 10.08 7.10
C PHE A 42 2.24 10.34 5.70
N TYR A 43 2.57 11.60 5.42
CA TYR A 43 3.37 11.96 4.26
C TYR A 43 4.85 11.84 4.58
N LEU A 44 5.62 11.31 3.64
CA LEU A 44 7.07 11.30 3.67
C LEU A 44 7.60 12.12 2.51
N ASP A 45 8.18 13.28 2.82
CA ASP A 45 8.84 14.14 1.85
C ASP A 45 10.20 13.56 1.46
N LEU A 46 10.33 13.25 0.17
CA LEU A 46 11.49 12.59 -0.43
C LEU A 46 12.35 13.57 -1.24
N ARG A 47 11.99 14.85 -1.33
CA ARG A 47 12.67 15.83 -2.21
C ARG A 47 14.14 16.06 -1.85
N ASP A 48 14.43 16.03 -0.56
CA ASP A 48 15.79 16.28 -0.04
C ASP A 48 16.63 15.01 0.10
N TRP A 49 16.12 13.87 -0.39
CA TRP A 49 16.82 12.59 -0.35
C TRP A 49 17.45 12.23 -1.69
N ASP A 50 18.73 11.80 -1.65
CA ASP A 50 19.47 11.28 -2.80
C ASP A 50 19.39 12.18 -4.03
N SER A 51 19.48 13.50 -3.84
CA SER A 51 19.35 14.51 -4.91
C SER A 51 18.06 14.41 -5.75
N GLY A 52 17.01 13.76 -5.24
CA GLY A 52 15.75 13.54 -5.94
C GLY A 52 15.75 12.32 -6.88
N ASP A 53 16.83 11.54 -6.93
CA ASP A 53 16.99 10.38 -7.81
C ASP A 53 15.91 9.32 -7.58
N MET A 54 15.49 9.13 -6.33
CA MET A 54 14.39 8.23 -5.99
C MET A 54 13.08 8.68 -6.66
N LEU A 55 12.72 9.95 -6.53
CA LEU A 55 11.51 10.51 -7.15
C LEU A 55 11.55 10.38 -8.67
N ALA A 56 12.73 10.59 -9.28
CA ALA A 56 12.92 10.42 -10.71
C ALA A 56 12.69 8.96 -11.16
N SER A 57 13.26 7.97 -10.44
CA SER A 57 13.05 6.55 -10.76
C SER A 57 11.60 6.11 -10.60
N LEU A 58 10.92 6.60 -9.56
CA LEU A 58 9.50 6.35 -9.33
C LEU A 58 8.65 6.93 -10.47
N GLN A 59 8.90 8.19 -10.85
CA GLN A 59 8.19 8.84 -11.95
C GLN A 59 8.37 8.06 -13.26
N ALA A 60 9.62 7.70 -13.59
CA ALA A 60 9.93 6.94 -14.80
C ALA A 60 9.24 5.57 -14.82
N ALA A 61 9.25 4.83 -13.71
CA ALA A 61 8.54 3.56 -13.60
C ALA A 61 7.01 3.75 -13.74
N GLY A 62 6.47 4.81 -13.13
CA GLY A 62 5.05 5.17 -13.24
C GLY A 62 4.64 5.46 -14.69
N ASP A 63 5.45 6.21 -15.43
CA ASP A 63 5.15 6.57 -16.82
C ASP A 63 5.27 5.37 -17.78
N LEU A 64 6.27 4.51 -17.60
CA LEU A 64 6.37 3.23 -18.31
C LEU A 64 5.11 2.37 -18.07
N MET A 65 4.63 2.34 -16.82
CA MET A 65 3.46 1.55 -16.46
C MET A 65 2.14 2.15 -16.96
N LYS A 66 2.02 3.48 -17.03
CA LYS A 66 0.88 4.13 -17.71
C LYS A 66 0.78 3.68 -19.17
N GLU A 67 1.90 3.64 -19.91
CA GLU A 67 1.89 3.15 -21.29
C GLU A 67 1.61 1.64 -21.36
N TRP A 68 2.17 0.85 -20.43
CA TRP A 68 1.90 -0.59 -20.38
C TRP A 68 0.42 -0.91 -20.18
N PHE A 69 -0.29 -0.18 -19.31
CA PHE A 69 -1.71 -0.40 -19.03
C PHE A 69 -2.62 -0.10 -20.23
N LYS A 70 -2.19 0.73 -21.18
CA LYS A 70 -2.93 1.02 -22.42
C LYS A 70 -2.96 -0.15 -23.41
N GLN A 71 -2.15 -1.19 -23.19
CA GLN A 71 -2.15 -2.35 -24.06
C GLN A 71 -3.50 -3.09 -24.05
N PRO A 72 -3.86 -3.77 -25.16
CA PRO A 72 -5.01 -4.66 -25.20
C PRO A 72 -5.00 -5.70 -24.07
N LEU A 73 -6.19 -6.07 -23.60
CA LEU A 73 -6.34 -6.99 -22.46
C LEU A 73 -5.66 -8.34 -22.69
N ASP A 74 -5.72 -8.89 -23.90
CA ASP A 74 -5.07 -10.16 -24.28
C ASP A 74 -3.54 -10.09 -24.12
N LYS A 75 -2.92 -8.95 -24.44
CA LYS A 75 -1.49 -8.73 -24.23
C LYS A 75 -1.14 -8.66 -22.75
N LYS A 76 -1.96 -7.98 -21.95
CA LYS A 76 -1.76 -7.91 -20.49
C LYS A 76 -1.95 -9.28 -19.83
N LEU A 77 -2.97 -10.04 -20.23
CA LEU A 77 -3.25 -11.40 -19.76
C LEU A 77 -2.15 -12.42 -20.12
N ALA A 78 -1.37 -12.16 -21.18
CA ALA A 78 -0.22 -13.00 -21.53
C ALA A 78 0.98 -12.83 -20.58
N THR A 79 0.95 -11.82 -19.69
CA THR A 79 2.00 -11.63 -18.69
C THR A 79 1.93 -12.74 -17.66
N GLU A 80 3.06 -13.37 -17.36
CA GLU A 80 3.15 -14.46 -16.40
C GLU A 80 2.66 -14.03 -15.01
N THR A 81 1.71 -14.80 -14.46
CA THR A 81 1.15 -14.59 -13.11
C THR A 81 1.39 -15.84 -12.27
N LEU A 82 2.15 -15.67 -11.19
CA LEU A 82 2.62 -16.78 -10.36
C LEU A 82 1.94 -16.80 -8.99
N SER A 83 1.50 -15.65 -8.49
CA SER A 83 0.90 -15.51 -7.17
C SER A 83 0.21 -14.14 -7.00
N ASP A 84 -0.43 -13.93 -5.87
CA ASP A 84 -0.97 -12.62 -5.50
C ASP A 84 0.06 -11.51 -5.29
N ALA A 85 1.34 -11.85 -5.19
CA ALA A 85 2.46 -10.90 -5.13
C ALA A 85 3.18 -10.73 -6.48
N HIS A 86 2.76 -11.41 -7.55
CA HIS A 86 3.45 -11.42 -8.84
C HIS A 86 2.51 -11.56 -10.05
N GLY A 87 2.72 -10.72 -11.05
CA GLY A 87 2.06 -10.79 -12.34
C GLY A 87 0.85 -9.88 -12.46
N TYR A 88 0.09 -10.08 -13.52
CA TYR A 88 -1.05 -9.24 -13.86
C TYR A 88 -2.35 -9.75 -13.24
N LYS A 89 -3.12 -8.81 -12.67
CA LYS A 89 -4.48 -9.00 -12.18
C LYS A 89 -5.42 -8.11 -13.01
N PRO A 90 -6.37 -8.69 -13.78
CA PRO A 90 -7.36 -7.91 -14.51
C PRO A 90 -8.41 -7.30 -13.56
N PRO A 91 -9.23 -6.35 -14.03
CA PRO A 91 -10.38 -5.86 -13.28
C PRO A 91 -11.36 -6.98 -12.96
N GLY A 92 -12.12 -6.82 -11.88
CA GLY A 92 -13.26 -7.69 -11.59
C GLY A 92 -12.94 -8.95 -10.79
N VAL A 93 -11.71 -9.11 -10.30
CA VAL A 93 -11.27 -10.29 -9.54
C VAL A 93 -11.66 -10.19 -8.05
N GLN A 94 -11.39 -9.05 -7.44
CA GLN A 94 -11.64 -8.79 -6.02
C GLN A 94 -13.00 -8.12 -5.79
N SER A 95 -13.45 -8.06 -4.54
CA SER A 95 -14.66 -7.33 -4.16
C SER A 95 -14.59 -5.86 -4.56
N GLY A 96 -15.70 -5.33 -5.07
CA GLY A 96 -15.88 -3.91 -5.30
C GLY A 96 -16.18 -3.15 -4.01
N VAL A 97 -16.60 -1.90 -4.15
CA VAL A 97 -16.92 -0.97 -3.04
C VAL A 97 -18.39 -1.00 -2.64
N THR A 98 -19.22 -1.74 -3.37
CA THR A 98 -20.65 -1.95 -3.10
C THR A 98 -20.96 -3.44 -3.08
N GLU A 99 -22.03 -3.82 -2.39
CA GLU A 99 -22.45 -5.22 -2.28
C GLU A 99 -22.60 -5.87 -3.66
N ASN A 100 -22.12 -7.12 -3.80
CA ASN A 100 -22.12 -7.90 -5.04
C ASN A 100 -21.36 -7.30 -6.24
N ALA A 101 -20.76 -6.11 -6.12
CA ALA A 101 -19.89 -5.57 -7.14
C ALA A 101 -18.49 -6.20 -7.08
N ARG A 102 -17.81 -6.21 -8.21
CA ARG A 102 -16.38 -6.50 -8.30
C ARG A 102 -15.60 -5.22 -8.48
N ASP A 103 -14.32 -5.25 -8.13
CA ASP A 103 -13.44 -4.10 -8.33
C ASP A 103 -13.36 -3.72 -9.83
N GLY A 104 -12.93 -2.49 -10.10
CA GLY A 104 -12.76 -1.99 -11.47
C GLY A 104 -11.30 -1.74 -11.85
N PHE A 105 -10.36 -2.08 -10.98
CA PHE A 105 -8.97 -1.73 -11.18
C PHE A 105 -8.17 -2.94 -11.66
N GLU A 106 -7.18 -2.68 -12.49
CA GLU A 106 -6.18 -3.65 -12.87
C GLU A 106 -4.86 -3.36 -12.16
N ALA A 107 -4.01 -4.39 -12.07
CA ALA A 107 -2.72 -4.24 -11.42
C ALA A 107 -1.64 -5.12 -12.05
N LEU A 108 -0.41 -4.61 -12.07
CA LEU A 108 0.79 -5.40 -12.32
C LEU A 108 1.64 -5.43 -11.04
N ARG A 109 1.96 -6.63 -10.57
CA ARG A 109 2.81 -6.87 -9.39
C ARG A 109 4.17 -7.39 -9.81
N ILE A 110 5.22 -6.81 -9.28
CA ILE A 110 6.61 -7.20 -9.55
C ILE A 110 7.25 -7.55 -8.22
N SER A 111 7.37 -8.85 -7.97
CA SER A 111 7.87 -9.36 -6.70
C SER A 111 9.34 -8.97 -6.50
N ARG A 112 9.72 -8.72 -5.24
CA ARG A 112 11.11 -8.44 -4.88
C ARG A 112 12.01 -9.63 -5.19
N THR A 113 11.55 -10.85 -4.89
CA THR A 113 12.28 -12.08 -5.23
C THR A 113 12.52 -12.19 -6.74
N GLY A 114 11.53 -11.88 -7.57
CA GLY A 114 11.67 -11.84 -9.02
C GLY A 114 12.71 -10.81 -9.47
N MET A 115 12.66 -9.59 -8.92
CA MET A 115 13.67 -8.55 -9.20
C MET A 115 15.09 -9.00 -8.86
N LEU A 116 15.32 -9.50 -7.65
CA LEU A 116 16.65 -9.88 -7.20
C LEU A 116 17.21 -11.08 -7.98
N SER A 117 16.37 -12.05 -8.31
CA SER A 117 16.77 -13.23 -9.10
C SER A 117 16.80 -12.98 -10.60
N ARG A 118 16.20 -11.88 -11.07
CA ARG A 118 15.95 -11.57 -12.48
C ARG A 118 15.16 -12.65 -13.21
N GLN A 119 14.27 -13.34 -12.49
CA GLN A 119 13.41 -14.39 -13.02
C GLN A 119 11.95 -13.93 -13.07
N HIS A 120 11.21 -14.47 -14.04
CA HIS A 120 9.76 -14.25 -14.19
C HIS A 120 9.36 -12.78 -14.38
N LEU A 121 10.29 -11.95 -14.87
CA LEU A 121 10.03 -10.52 -15.02
C LEU A 121 9.14 -10.23 -16.24
N PRO A 122 8.13 -9.36 -16.13
CA PRO A 122 7.41 -8.87 -17.31
C PRO A 122 8.37 -8.20 -18.32
N ASP A 123 8.12 -8.33 -19.62
CA ASP A 123 9.00 -7.80 -20.67
C ASP A 123 9.28 -6.29 -20.52
N ILE A 124 8.28 -5.51 -20.12
CA ILE A 124 8.43 -4.06 -19.87
C ILE A 124 9.47 -3.77 -18.77
N VAL A 125 9.54 -4.66 -17.78
CA VAL A 125 10.48 -4.56 -16.67
C VAL A 125 11.87 -4.99 -17.10
N GLN A 126 11.97 -6.09 -17.85
CA GLN A 126 13.26 -6.55 -18.41
C GLN A 126 13.89 -5.48 -19.32
N ALA A 127 13.09 -4.85 -20.18
CA ALA A 127 13.55 -3.80 -21.09
C ALA A 127 13.98 -2.51 -20.39
N ASN A 128 13.55 -2.28 -19.14
CA ASN A 128 13.81 -1.07 -18.36
C ASN A 128 14.36 -1.40 -16.96
N LEU A 129 15.18 -2.45 -16.86
CA LEU A 129 15.56 -3.06 -15.59
C LEU A 129 16.12 -2.05 -14.59
N ASP A 130 17.02 -1.17 -15.02
CA ASP A 130 17.66 -0.17 -14.14
C ASP A 130 16.64 0.76 -13.46
N VAL A 131 15.55 1.12 -14.15
CA VAL A 131 14.50 1.99 -13.61
C VAL A 131 13.72 1.29 -12.51
N PHE A 132 13.26 0.06 -12.77
CA PHE A 132 12.49 -0.72 -11.82
C PHE A 132 13.33 -1.22 -10.63
N GLU A 133 14.58 -1.62 -10.89
CA GLU A 133 15.54 -2.03 -9.86
C GLU A 133 15.85 -0.84 -8.94
N LYS A 134 16.17 0.34 -9.48
CA LYS A 134 16.42 1.56 -8.69
C LYS A 134 15.20 1.97 -7.88
N TYR A 135 14.00 1.95 -8.46
CA TYR A 135 12.78 2.27 -7.72
C TYR A 135 12.54 1.27 -6.57
N GLN A 136 12.62 -0.03 -6.85
CA GLN A 136 12.39 -1.06 -5.83
C GLN A 136 13.40 -0.97 -4.69
N LEU A 137 14.69 -0.82 -5.00
CA LEU A 137 15.76 -0.71 -4.00
C LEU A 137 15.58 0.53 -3.13
N SER A 138 15.29 1.68 -3.74
CA SER A 138 15.05 2.93 -3.01
C SER A 138 13.82 2.84 -2.10
N ALA A 139 12.69 2.33 -2.60
CA ALA A 139 11.48 2.17 -1.79
C ALA A 139 11.70 1.17 -0.64
N HIS A 140 12.43 0.08 -0.89
CA HIS A 140 12.81 -0.90 0.11
C HIS A 140 13.71 -0.28 1.19
N TYR A 141 14.74 0.47 0.79
CA TYR A 141 15.64 1.17 1.70
C TYR A 141 14.89 2.18 2.58
N VAL A 142 14.01 2.99 2.00
CA VAL A 142 13.20 3.96 2.73
C VAL A 142 12.40 3.27 3.82
N LEU A 143 11.58 2.29 3.46
CA LEU A 143 10.69 1.65 4.43
C LEU A 143 11.45 0.86 5.50
N ARG A 144 12.57 0.21 5.17
CA ARG A 144 13.42 -0.44 6.18
C ARG A 144 14.12 0.55 7.09
N THR A 145 14.49 1.72 6.58
CA THR A 145 15.01 2.80 7.41
C THR A 145 13.95 3.30 8.39
N LEU A 146 12.70 3.45 7.97
CA LEU A 146 11.61 3.78 8.89
C LEU A 146 11.46 2.74 10.02
N LEU A 147 11.54 1.44 9.70
CA LEU A 147 11.51 0.38 10.72
C LEU A 147 12.69 0.48 11.69
N ALA A 148 13.90 0.67 11.19
CA ALA A 148 15.09 0.83 12.04
C ALA A 148 14.98 2.05 12.96
N ARG A 149 14.42 3.15 12.45
CA ARG A 149 14.23 4.38 13.22
C ARG A 149 13.10 4.29 14.24
N LEU A 150 12.05 3.54 13.94
CA LEU A 150 11.07 3.14 14.95
C LEU A 150 11.71 2.28 16.04
N SER A 151 12.53 1.28 15.68
CA SER A 151 13.25 0.44 16.65
C SER A 151 14.10 1.30 17.60
N ASP A 152 14.85 2.26 17.06
CA ASP A 152 15.66 3.18 17.85
C ASP A 152 14.80 4.05 18.77
N ALA A 153 13.74 4.67 18.24
CA ALA A 153 12.85 5.55 18.99
C ALA A 153 12.07 4.82 20.08
N THR A 154 11.81 3.52 19.91
CA THR A 154 11.14 2.67 20.91
C THR A 154 12.11 1.86 21.77
N GLY A 155 13.41 2.05 21.63
CA GLY A 155 14.44 1.42 22.46
C GLY A 155 14.65 -0.08 22.22
N LEU A 156 14.23 -0.61 21.06
CA LEU A 156 14.35 -2.03 20.73
C LEU A 156 15.78 -2.40 20.35
N GLN A 157 16.21 -3.60 20.78
CA GLN A 157 17.57 -4.11 20.60
C GLN A 157 17.55 -5.52 20.00
N GLY A 158 18.65 -5.90 19.35
CA GLY A 158 18.85 -7.25 18.83
C GLY A 158 17.73 -7.75 17.91
N HIS A 159 17.18 -8.93 18.21
CA HIS A 159 16.17 -9.61 17.39
C HIS A 159 14.76 -9.02 17.55
N GLU A 160 14.53 -8.16 18.55
CA GLU A 160 13.24 -7.50 18.76
C GLU A 160 13.02 -6.31 17.82
N ARG A 161 14.10 -5.83 17.17
CA ARG A 161 14.06 -4.70 16.25
C ARG A 161 13.15 -4.98 15.05
N TYR A 162 12.32 -4.03 14.67
CA TYR A 162 11.31 -4.20 13.62
C TYR A 162 11.90 -4.55 12.24
N GLU A 163 13.06 -4.02 11.90
CA GLU A 163 13.76 -4.35 10.66
C GLU A 163 14.40 -5.75 10.66
N ALA A 164 14.59 -6.37 11.83
CA ALA A 164 15.12 -7.74 11.95
C ALA A 164 14.14 -8.79 11.40
N TYR A 165 12.84 -8.48 11.37
CA TYR A 165 11.80 -9.29 10.73
C TYR A 165 11.82 -9.24 9.19
N HIS A 166 12.73 -8.46 8.60
CA HIS A 166 12.82 -8.24 7.14
C HIS A 166 14.22 -8.61 6.58
N PRO A 167 14.73 -9.83 6.81
CA PRO A 167 16.03 -10.23 6.31
C PRO A 167 16.02 -10.40 4.78
N ASP A 168 16.96 -9.75 4.08
CA ASP A 168 17.01 -9.75 2.61
C ASP A 168 17.29 -11.13 1.99
N HIS A 169 17.90 -12.03 2.76
CA HIS A 169 18.31 -13.36 2.31
C HIS A 169 17.20 -14.41 2.47
N LEU A 170 16.06 -14.06 3.07
CA LEU A 170 14.90 -14.93 3.19
C LEU A 170 13.79 -14.47 2.24
N PRO A 171 12.94 -15.39 1.75
CA PRO A 171 11.79 -15.01 0.94
C PRO A 171 10.83 -14.13 1.74
N SER A 172 10.31 -13.11 1.06
CA SER A 172 9.16 -12.34 1.51
C SER A 172 8.23 -12.06 0.35
N LYS A 173 6.96 -11.79 0.64
CA LYS A 173 6.01 -11.33 -0.38
C LYS A 173 6.19 -9.86 -0.77
N SER A 174 7.27 -9.17 -0.40
CA SER A 174 7.47 -7.77 -0.81
C SER A 174 7.36 -7.58 -2.31
N THR A 175 6.67 -6.53 -2.75
CA THR A 175 6.33 -6.36 -4.17
C THR A 175 6.16 -4.88 -4.53
N LEU A 176 6.63 -4.52 -5.73
CA LEU A 176 6.17 -3.33 -6.42
C LEU A 176 4.79 -3.61 -7.00
N PHE A 177 3.88 -2.65 -6.89
CA PHE A 177 2.49 -2.81 -7.27
C PHE A 177 2.03 -1.57 -8.00
N PHE A 178 1.75 -1.73 -9.28
CA PHE A 178 1.23 -0.68 -10.14
C PHE A 178 -0.27 -0.89 -10.30
N LEU A 179 -1.07 0.15 -10.05
CA LEU A 179 -2.52 0.11 -10.15
C LEU A 179 -3.00 1.09 -11.20
N HIS A 180 -4.00 0.66 -11.97
CA HIS A 180 -4.75 1.50 -12.88
C HIS A 180 -6.24 1.35 -12.59
N HIS A 181 -6.89 2.46 -12.24
CA HIS A 181 -8.34 2.59 -12.14
C HIS A 181 -8.81 3.36 -13.38
N PRO A 182 -9.45 2.70 -14.34
CA PRO A 182 -9.98 3.38 -15.52
C PRO A 182 -11.02 4.43 -15.13
N ARG A 183 -11.15 5.48 -15.95
CA ARG A 183 -12.30 6.38 -15.86
C ARG A 183 -13.61 5.60 -15.96
N THR A 184 -14.63 6.05 -15.24
CA THR A 184 -15.90 5.30 -15.09
C THR A 184 -16.58 5.04 -16.42
N GLU A 185 -16.48 5.96 -17.38
CA GLU A 185 -17.09 5.82 -18.72
C GLU A 185 -16.44 4.71 -19.56
N ALA A 186 -15.22 4.28 -19.22
CA ALA A 186 -14.54 3.18 -19.89
C ALA A 186 -14.97 1.80 -19.38
N LEU A 187 -15.71 1.73 -18.26
CA LEU A 187 -16.19 0.47 -17.69
C LEU A 187 -17.52 0.03 -18.34
N PRO A 188 -17.72 -1.27 -18.65
CA PRO A 188 -18.91 -1.74 -19.37
C PRO A 188 -20.24 -1.42 -18.68
N ASP A 189 -20.29 -1.48 -17.34
CA ASP A 189 -21.48 -1.18 -16.56
C ASP A 189 -21.54 0.28 -16.06
N GLN A 190 -20.52 1.09 -16.39
CA GLN A 190 -20.35 2.49 -15.97
C GLN A 190 -20.52 2.73 -14.46
N THR A 191 -20.32 1.68 -13.64
CA THR A 191 -20.34 1.81 -12.20
C THR A 191 -19.04 2.44 -11.73
N GLY A 192 -19.10 3.43 -10.84
CA GLY A 192 -17.93 4.01 -10.21
C GLY A 192 -17.27 2.98 -9.29
N ARG A 193 -16.35 2.18 -9.83
CA ARG A 193 -15.64 1.16 -9.05
C ARG A 193 -14.39 1.77 -8.42
N GLY A 194 -14.15 1.39 -7.17
CA GLY A 194 -12.98 1.79 -6.40
C GLY A 194 -12.23 0.58 -5.85
N HIS A 195 -11.53 0.78 -4.74
CA HIS A 195 -10.93 -0.30 -3.96
C HIS A 195 -11.61 -0.33 -2.59
N ASN A 196 -12.11 -1.49 -2.17
CA ASN A 196 -12.89 -1.66 -0.94
C ASN A 196 -12.10 -1.23 0.32
N ALA A 197 -12.79 -0.97 1.41
CA ALA A 197 -12.18 -0.72 2.72
C ALA A 197 -11.36 -1.93 3.18
N HIS A 198 -10.09 -1.70 3.50
CA HIS A 198 -9.18 -2.74 3.97
C HIS A 198 -8.01 -2.14 4.74
N THR A 199 -7.22 -3.01 5.33
CA THR A 199 -5.85 -2.71 5.75
C THR A 199 -4.85 -3.52 4.92
N ASP A 200 -3.64 -3.00 4.79
CA ASP A 200 -2.55 -3.69 4.11
C ASP A 200 -1.96 -4.82 4.95
N VAL A 201 -1.41 -5.83 4.28
CA VAL A 201 -0.85 -7.04 4.92
C VAL A 201 0.50 -6.79 5.61
N GLY A 202 1.35 -5.98 4.99
CA GLY A 202 2.78 -5.88 5.31
C GLY A 202 3.11 -5.09 6.58
N SER A 203 4.31 -4.52 6.63
CA SER A 203 4.76 -3.65 7.72
C SER A 203 4.54 -2.17 7.40
N PHE A 204 4.96 -1.78 6.20
CA PHE A 204 4.71 -0.46 5.64
C PHE A 204 4.35 -0.57 4.16
N THR A 205 3.56 0.38 3.70
CA THR A 205 3.32 0.63 2.28
C THR A 205 3.81 2.03 1.94
N LEU A 206 4.55 2.17 0.84
CA LEU A 206 4.91 3.45 0.24
C LEU A 206 4.08 3.63 -1.03
N LEU A 207 3.16 4.59 -1.04
CA LEU A 207 2.25 4.86 -2.14
C LEU A 207 2.55 6.22 -2.76
N VAL A 208 2.55 6.29 -4.09
CA VAL A 208 2.54 7.53 -4.85
C VAL A 208 1.42 7.51 -5.89
N THR A 209 0.67 8.61 -5.94
CA THR A 209 -0.47 8.85 -6.83
C THR A 209 -0.56 10.35 -7.08
N GLU A 210 -1.10 10.75 -8.23
CA GLU A 210 -1.40 12.17 -8.53
C GLU A 210 -2.90 12.43 -8.52
N GLN A 211 -3.70 11.43 -8.90
CA GLN A 211 -5.14 11.54 -8.99
C GLN A 211 -5.80 11.27 -7.63
N PRO A 212 -6.92 11.98 -7.33
CA PRO A 212 -7.59 11.86 -6.04
C PRO A 212 -8.31 10.52 -5.90
N GLY A 213 -8.74 10.22 -4.67
CA GLY A 213 -9.68 9.13 -4.38
C GLY A 213 -9.26 8.21 -3.24
N LEU A 214 -8.02 8.30 -2.77
CA LEU A 214 -7.63 7.63 -1.53
C LEU A 214 -8.40 8.27 -0.36
N GLN A 215 -9.01 7.42 0.45
CA GLN A 215 -9.60 7.80 1.73
C GLN A 215 -9.02 6.96 2.85
N VAL A 216 -8.79 7.58 4.00
CA VAL A 216 -8.39 6.92 5.25
C VAL A 216 -9.52 7.08 6.25
N LEU A 217 -9.76 6.07 7.09
CA LEU A 217 -10.66 6.22 8.21
C LEU A 217 -9.91 6.88 9.37
N SER A 218 -10.37 8.06 9.78
CA SER A 218 -9.79 8.79 10.90
C SER A 218 -10.11 8.09 12.22
N PRO A 219 -9.09 7.75 13.02
CA PRO A 219 -9.30 7.13 14.33
C PRO A 219 -9.84 8.11 15.37
N VAL A 220 -9.82 9.41 15.07
CA VAL A 220 -10.32 10.49 15.94
C VAL A 220 -11.79 10.77 15.66
N THR A 221 -12.17 10.92 14.39
CA THR A 221 -13.53 11.32 14.00
C THR A 221 -14.42 10.12 13.67
N GLY A 222 -13.83 8.96 13.38
CA GLY A 222 -14.53 7.79 12.86
C GLY A 222 -15.10 8.01 11.45
N GLN A 223 -14.65 9.04 10.74
CA GLN A 223 -15.11 9.38 9.39
C GLN A 223 -14.04 9.08 8.33
N TRP A 224 -14.50 8.89 7.10
CA TRP A 224 -13.64 8.68 5.94
C TRP A 224 -13.17 10.03 5.39
N GLU A 225 -11.87 10.29 5.50
CA GLU A 225 -11.24 11.54 5.09
C GLU A 225 -10.41 11.32 3.82
N TYR A 226 -10.50 12.24 2.86
CA TYR A 226 -9.70 12.18 1.64
C TYR A 226 -8.22 12.50 1.90
N VAL A 227 -7.33 11.82 1.18
CA VAL A 227 -5.89 12.07 1.23
C VAL A 227 -5.47 12.67 -0.11
N ASP A 228 -5.15 13.96 -0.11
CA ASP A 228 -4.67 14.66 -1.30
C ASP A 228 -3.22 14.30 -1.63
N ALA A 229 -2.92 14.10 -2.92
CA ALA A 229 -1.54 13.92 -3.36
C ALA A 229 -0.71 15.19 -3.10
N LYS A 230 0.47 15.03 -2.50
CA LYS A 230 1.43 16.12 -2.30
C LYS A 230 2.65 15.92 -3.22
N PRO A 231 2.96 16.88 -4.12
CA PRO A 231 4.13 16.78 -4.98
C PRO A 231 5.43 16.55 -4.19
N GLY A 232 6.22 15.56 -4.63
CA GLY A 232 7.49 15.18 -3.99
C GLY A 232 7.35 14.38 -2.69
N CYS A 233 6.14 14.09 -2.25
CA CYS A 233 5.88 13.28 -1.07
C CYS A 233 5.32 11.92 -1.46
N ALA A 234 5.78 10.87 -0.77
CA ALA A 234 5.06 9.61 -0.73
C ALA A 234 4.03 9.64 0.41
N ILE A 235 2.95 8.88 0.22
CA ILE A 235 1.98 8.56 1.26
C ILE A 235 2.43 7.23 1.86
N VAL A 236 2.67 7.20 3.16
CA VAL A 236 3.16 5.99 3.85
C VAL A 236 2.14 5.56 4.88
N ASN A 237 1.86 4.26 4.93
CA ASN A 237 0.98 3.69 5.93
C ASN A 237 1.54 2.46 6.60
N VAL A 238 1.28 2.37 7.91
CA VAL A 238 1.49 1.17 8.72
C VAL A 238 0.48 0.11 8.27
N ALA A 239 0.95 -1.13 8.26
CA ALA A 239 0.19 -2.29 7.82
C ALA A 239 0.17 -3.39 8.91
N ASP A 240 -0.61 -4.45 8.68
CA ASP A 240 -0.98 -5.44 9.70
C ASP A 240 0.21 -6.12 10.37
N THR A 241 1.26 -6.47 9.61
CA THR A 241 2.47 -7.11 10.15
C THR A 241 3.14 -6.22 11.20
N LEU A 242 3.32 -4.91 10.90
CA LEU A 242 3.95 -3.98 11.85
C LEU A 242 3.07 -3.77 13.08
N ARG A 243 1.75 -3.71 12.89
CA ARG A 243 0.80 -3.71 14.00
C ARG A 243 0.97 -4.94 14.89
N PHE A 244 1.09 -6.14 14.33
CA PHE A 244 1.24 -7.36 15.12
C PHE A 244 2.59 -7.47 15.84
N ILE A 245 3.71 -7.25 15.15
CA ILE A 245 5.05 -7.35 15.77
C ILE A 245 5.31 -6.25 16.82
N SER A 246 4.62 -5.10 16.70
CA SER A 246 4.65 -4.03 17.72
C SER A 246 3.66 -4.25 18.87
N GLN A 247 3.07 -5.45 18.98
CA GLN A 247 2.07 -5.78 19.99
C GLN A 247 0.88 -4.80 19.99
N ARG A 248 0.43 -4.41 18.79
CA ARG A 248 -0.67 -3.47 18.53
C ARG A 248 -0.42 -2.03 19.00
N ARG A 249 0.85 -1.67 19.24
CA ARG A 249 1.24 -0.28 19.51
C ARG A 249 0.97 0.62 18.30
N PHE A 250 1.34 0.17 17.11
CA PHE A 250 1.13 0.92 15.87
C PHE A 250 -0.15 0.48 15.17
N ARG A 251 -0.87 1.44 14.58
CA ARG A 251 -2.17 1.20 13.96
C ARG A 251 -2.02 0.88 12.49
N SER A 252 -2.54 -0.26 12.07
CA SER A 252 -2.70 -0.57 10.64
C SER A 252 -3.77 0.35 10.09
N ALA A 253 -3.47 1.10 9.05
CA ALA A 253 -4.40 2.12 8.61
C ALA A 253 -5.49 1.55 7.71
N MET A 254 -6.74 1.73 8.13
CA MET A 254 -7.88 1.35 7.33
C MET A 254 -8.12 2.42 6.26
N HIS A 255 -8.09 1.99 5.01
CA HIS A 255 -8.16 2.87 3.86
C HIS A 255 -9.00 2.25 2.74
N ARG A 256 -9.46 3.09 1.80
CA ARG A 256 -10.19 2.67 0.60
C ARG A 256 -9.90 3.63 -0.54
N VAL A 257 -10.29 3.26 -1.76
CA VAL A 257 -10.26 4.19 -2.90
C VAL A 257 -11.68 4.41 -3.38
N LEU A 258 -12.18 5.63 -3.27
CA LEU A 258 -13.44 6.08 -3.86
C LEU A 258 -13.23 7.37 -4.63
N PRO A 259 -13.67 7.46 -5.89
CA PRO A 259 -13.54 8.69 -6.64
C PRO A 259 -14.39 9.79 -5.98
N PRO A 260 -13.86 11.01 -5.82
CA PRO A 260 -14.66 12.09 -5.31
C PRO A 260 -15.83 12.42 -6.24
N GLY A 261 -17.04 12.57 -5.68
CA GLY A 261 -18.26 12.74 -6.48
C GLY A 261 -18.81 11.43 -7.08
N GLY A 262 -18.28 10.27 -6.66
CA GLY A 262 -18.81 8.95 -7.02
C GLY A 262 -18.45 8.45 -8.42
N LYS A 263 -17.73 9.24 -9.22
CA LYS A 263 -17.28 8.85 -10.56
C LYS A 263 -15.81 9.20 -10.80
N MET A 264 -15.08 8.25 -11.35
CA MET A 264 -13.68 8.41 -11.74
C MET A 264 -13.64 9.18 -13.06
N ALA A 265 -13.54 10.51 -13.01
CA ALA A 265 -13.63 11.39 -14.19
C ALA A 265 -12.42 11.26 -15.16
N GLN A 266 -11.31 10.71 -14.69
CA GLN A 266 -10.08 10.47 -15.45
C GLN A 266 -9.41 9.21 -14.91
N ASP A 267 -8.55 8.57 -15.71
CA ASP A 267 -7.79 7.42 -15.25
C ASP A 267 -6.94 7.79 -14.01
N ARG A 268 -6.98 6.94 -12.99
CA ARG A 268 -6.17 7.09 -11.78
C ARG A 268 -5.09 6.02 -11.77
N TYR A 269 -3.85 6.47 -11.65
CA TYR A 269 -2.68 5.61 -11.57
C TYR A 269 -2.03 5.76 -10.21
N SER A 270 -1.63 4.65 -9.62
CA SER A 270 -0.83 4.68 -8.41
C SER A 270 0.26 3.61 -8.43
N THR A 271 1.39 3.95 -7.84
CA THR A 271 2.51 3.03 -7.62
C THR A 271 2.63 2.80 -6.13
N ALA A 272 2.77 1.55 -5.72
CA ALA A 272 2.97 1.19 -4.33
C ALA A 272 4.15 0.23 -4.20
N TYR A 273 4.88 0.34 -3.10
CA TYR A 273 5.82 -0.68 -2.67
C TYR A 273 5.38 -1.20 -1.31
N PHE A 274 5.06 -2.50 -1.26
CA PHE A 274 4.66 -3.19 -0.03
C PHE A 274 5.89 -3.82 0.63
N LEU A 275 6.34 -3.26 1.76
CA LEU A 275 7.34 -3.91 2.59
C LEU A 275 6.67 -4.96 3.47
N ARG A 276 7.07 -6.22 3.34
CA ARG A 276 6.52 -7.37 4.07
C ARG A 276 7.65 -8.11 4.77
N ALA A 277 7.37 -8.62 5.97
CA ALA A 277 8.31 -9.45 6.73
C ALA A 277 8.65 -10.74 5.96
N GLY A 278 9.72 -11.42 6.40
CA GLY A 278 10.05 -12.75 5.90
C GLY A 278 8.86 -13.70 6.07
N ASP A 279 8.63 -14.58 5.10
CA ASP A 279 7.40 -15.39 5.01
C ASP A 279 7.18 -16.24 6.30
N ASP A 280 8.25 -16.73 6.93
CA ASP A 280 8.21 -17.57 8.14
C ASP A 280 8.12 -16.78 9.46
N VAL A 281 8.08 -15.44 9.43
CA VAL A 281 7.93 -14.64 10.64
C VAL A 281 6.59 -14.96 11.30
N VAL A 282 6.63 -15.43 12.54
CA VAL A 282 5.43 -15.77 13.31
C VAL A 282 4.83 -14.51 13.91
N LEU A 283 3.57 -14.27 13.59
CA LEU A 283 2.74 -13.17 14.06
C LEU A 283 1.70 -13.71 15.05
N GLN A 284 1.36 -12.91 16.06
CA GLN A 284 0.22 -13.20 16.91
C GLN A 284 -1.00 -12.44 16.38
N GLY A 285 -1.95 -13.18 15.79
CA GLY A 285 -3.19 -12.64 15.23
C GLY A 285 -4.15 -12.10 16.29
N MET A 286 -5.26 -11.53 15.83
CA MET A 286 -6.28 -10.90 16.69
C MET A 286 -6.94 -11.86 17.68
N ASP A 287 -7.09 -13.14 17.30
CA ASP A 287 -7.67 -14.21 18.12
C ASP A 287 -6.64 -14.90 19.03
N GLY A 288 -5.42 -14.37 19.09
CA GLY A 288 -4.32 -14.92 19.87
C GLY A 288 -3.62 -16.11 19.22
N ARG A 289 -4.08 -16.57 18.05
CA ARG A 289 -3.43 -17.66 17.31
C ARG A 289 -2.15 -17.17 16.65
N GLN A 290 -1.19 -18.07 16.55
CA GLN A 290 0.02 -17.84 15.79
C GLN A 290 -0.24 -18.12 14.31
N VAL A 291 0.25 -17.24 13.45
CA VAL A 291 0.17 -17.34 12.00
C VAL A 291 1.47 -16.78 11.42
N THR A 292 2.03 -17.41 10.40
CA THR A 292 3.20 -16.83 9.72
C THR A 292 2.80 -15.62 8.87
N ALA A 293 3.74 -14.72 8.57
CA ALA A 293 3.50 -13.59 7.68
C ALA A 293 3.05 -14.04 6.28
N GLY A 294 3.59 -15.17 5.80
CA GLY A 294 3.18 -15.81 4.54
C GLY A 294 1.74 -16.33 4.57
N GLU A 295 1.33 -17.01 5.64
CA GLU A 295 -0.05 -17.48 5.81
C GLU A 295 -1.04 -16.33 5.99
N TRP A 296 -0.65 -15.27 6.73
CA TRP A 296 -1.47 -14.06 6.87
C TRP A 296 -1.69 -13.40 5.51
N PHE A 297 -0.64 -13.31 4.69
CA PHE A 297 -0.74 -12.82 3.32
C PHE A 297 -1.75 -13.61 2.48
N LEU A 298 -1.65 -14.95 2.49
CA LEU A 298 -2.58 -15.80 1.73
C LEU A 298 -4.02 -15.64 2.22
N SER A 299 -4.22 -15.57 3.54
CA SER A 299 -5.54 -15.38 4.14
C SER A 299 -6.17 -14.04 3.75
N LYS A 300 -5.38 -12.95 3.76
CA LYS A 300 -5.81 -11.62 3.36
C LYS A 300 -6.22 -11.56 1.90
N TYR A 301 -5.40 -12.11 0.99
CA TYR A 301 -5.74 -12.08 -0.43
C TYR A 301 -6.91 -13.00 -0.78
N ALA A 302 -7.07 -14.13 -0.09
CA ALA A 302 -8.29 -14.93 -0.20
C ALA A 302 -9.53 -14.14 0.24
N SER A 303 -9.42 -13.37 1.34
CA SER A 303 -10.50 -12.51 1.82
C SER A 303 -10.87 -11.42 0.81
N PHE A 304 -9.91 -10.80 0.12
CA PHE A 304 -10.19 -9.79 -0.92
C PHE A 304 -10.97 -10.34 -2.12
N ASN A 305 -10.96 -11.65 -2.36
CA ASN A 305 -11.72 -12.30 -3.43
C ASN A 305 -13.16 -12.66 -3.03
N GLN A 306 -13.47 -12.65 -1.73
CA GLN A 306 -14.81 -12.89 -1.16
C GLN A 306 -15.72 -11.69 -1.37
N THR A 307 -17.03 -11.87 -1.20
CA THR A 307 -18.00 -10.74 -1.21
C THR A 307 -17.79 -9.82 0.00
N ILE A 308 -18.37 -8.62 -0.05
CA ILE A 308 -18.31 -7.69 1.11
C ILE A 308 -19.03 -8.32 2.32
N GLU A 309 -20.21 -8.93 2.11
CA GLU A 309 -20.91 -9.69 3.15
C GLU A 309 -20.04 -10.76 3.80
N GLU A 310 -19.33 -11.57 3.01
CA GLU A 310 -18.42 -12.60 3.53
C GLU A 310 -17.24 -11.98 4.30
N GLN A 311 -16.66 -10.89 3.79
CA GLN A 311 -15.58 -10.17 4.48
C GLN A 311 -16.01 -9.64 5.85
N ARG A 312 -17.27 -9.19 6.00
CA ARG A 312 -17.84 -8.69 7.28
C ARG A 312 -18.02 -9.79 8.34
N THR A 313 -18.03 -11.06 7.95
CA THR A 313 -18.17 -12.18 8.89
C THR A 313 -16.93 -12.40 9.74
N ASN A 314 -15.79 -11.85 9.32
CA ASN A 314 -14.52 -11.92 10.03
C ASN A 314 -13.79 -10.57 9.95
N SER A 315 -12.55 -10.55 10.43
CA SER A 315 -11.75 -9.31 10.53
C SER A 315 -10.50 -9.36 9.67
N ILE A 316 -10.44 -10.27 8.70
CA ILE A 316 -9.23 -10.50 7.90
C ILE A 316 -9.00 -9.28 7.01
N ALA A 317 -9.99 -8.86 6.19
CA ALA A 317 -9.84 -7.75 5.25
C ALA A 317 -9.31 -6.44 5.89
N THR A 318 -9.61 -6.20 7.16
CA THR A 318 -9.28 -4.98 7.93
C THR A 318 -8.29 -5.21 9.07
N GLY A 319 -7.75 -6.42 9.22
CA GLY A 319 -6.77 -6.73 10.26
C GLY A 319 -7.28 -6.55 11.71
N GLY A 320 -8.61 -6.49 11.89
CA GLY A 320 -9.28 -6.22 13.17
C GLY A 320 -9.42 -4.74 13.53
N MET A 321 -9.02 -3.82 12.67
CA MET A 321 -9.09 -2.39 12.96
C MET A 321 -10.52 -1.86 13.13
N GLU A 322 -11.50 -2.45 12.47
CA GLU A 322 -12.91 -2.11 12.65
C GLU A 322 -13.39 -2.33 14.08
N ARG A 323 -12.87 -3.37 14.75
CA ARG A 323 -13.18 -3.66 16.17
C ARG A 323 -12.49 -2.65 17.09
N ASP A 324 -11.22 -2.35 16.82
CA ASP A 324 -10.44 -1.39 17.60
C ASP A 324 -10.99 0.04 17.47
N LEU A 325 -11.54 0.39 16.31
CA LEU A 325 -12.12 1.70 16.01
C LEU A 325 -13.63 1.78 16.32
N GLY A 326 -14.27 0.65 16.62
CA GLY A 326 -15.71 0.60 16.92
C GLY A 326 -16.60 0.98 15.73
N VAL A 327 -16.18 0.66 14.52
CA VAL A 327 -16.89 1.01 13.27
C VAL A 327 -17.39 -0.23 12.54
N ALA A 328 -18.49 -0.08 11.81
CA ALA A 328 -18.95 -1.10 10.87
C ALA A 328 -18.27 -0.89 9.50
N ILE A 329 -17.93 -2.01 8.85
CA ILE A 329 -17.46 -2.06 7.46
C ILE A 329 -18.63 -2.52 6.59
#